data_AF-A0A963FWX8-F1
#
_entry.id   AF-A0A963FWX8-F1
#
_cell.length_a   1.000
_cell.length_b   1.000
_cell.length_c   1.000
_cell.angle_alpha   90.00
_cell.angle_beta   90.00
_cell.angle_gamma   90.00
#
_symmetry.space_group_name_H-M   'P 1'
#
loop_
_entity.id
_entity.type
_entity.pdbx_description
1 polymer ?
#
loop_
_entity_poly.entity_id
_entity_poly.type
_entity_poly.pdbx_seq_one_letter_code
_entity_poly.pdbx_strand_id
1 'polypeptide(L)'
;LGGDERTRSRKDLDPDALPRDALVRELAGTQAEFFSPISAACDDNGCLRYFERDGARIPFAFDYGHLVEESSVLVVTALFRQLGERKPQQP
;
A
#
# COMPACT_ATOMS: atom_id res chain seq x y z
N LEU A 1 -0.20 14.00 -18.34
CA LEU A 1 0.11 12.79 -17.55
C LEU A 1 0.66 11.75 -18.51
N GLY A 2 1.99 11.69 -18.69
CA GLY A 2 2.62 10.83 -19.70
C GLY A 2 3.27 9.58 -19.08
N GLY A 3 3.15 8.46 -19.81
CA GLY A 3 4.36 7.70 -20.17
C GLY A 3 4.65 6.37 -19.48
N ASP A 4 3.72 5.77 -18.73
CA ASP A 4 3.96 4.40 -18.26
C ASP A 4 2.66 3.61 -18.13
N GLU A 5 2.44 2.71 -19.09
CA GLU A 5 1.31 1.78 -19.11
C GLU A 5 1.57 0.50 -18.29
N ARG A 6 2.62 0.43 -17.48
CA ARG A 6 2.81 -0.71 -16.59
C ARG A 6 1.91 -0.59 -15.36
N THR A 7 1.41 -1.73 -14.90
CA THR A 7 0.63 -1.86 -13.67
C THR A 7 1.44 -1.45 -12.45
N ARG A 8 2.72 -1.80 -12.42
CA ARG A 8 3.69 -1.41 -11.39
C ARG A 8 4.92 -0.73 -11.99
N SER A 9 5.56 0.14 -11.22
CA SER A 9 6.80 0.81 -11.61
C SER A 9 7.74 0.99 -10.43
N ARG A 10 8.99 0.54 -10.58
CA ARG A 10 10.07 0.77 -9.61
C ARG A 10 10.43 2.25 -9.44
N LYS A 11 10.09 3.11 -10.41
CA LYS A 11 10.36 4.56 -10.30
C LYS A 11 9.50 5.24 -9.24
N ASP A 12 8.37 4.63 -8.93
CA ASP A 12 7.40 5.14 -7.96
C ASP A 12 7.63 4.55 -6.56
N LEU A 13 8.68 3.72 -6.40
CA LEU A 13 9.12 3.24 -5.09
C LEU A 13 9.94 4.34 -4.42
N ASP A 14 9.40 4.93 -3.35
CA ASP A 14 10.14 5.86 -2.51
C ASP A 14 11.24 5.09 -1.74
N PRO A 15 12.54 5.40 -1.96
CA PRO A 15 13.63 4.73 -1.27
C PRO A 15 13.59 4.93 0.25
N ASP A 16 12.93 5.98 0.73
CA ASP A 16 12.81 6.28 2.16
C ASP A 16 11.59 5.62 2.81
N ALA A 17 10.67 5.02 2.04
CA ALA A 17 9.42 4.49 2.60
C ALA A 17 9.67 3.38 3.64
N LEU A 18 10.54 2.42 3.33
CA LEU A 18 10.87 1.32 4.25
C LEU A 18 11.58 1.81 5.53
N PRO A 19 12.63 2.67 5.46
CA PRO A 19 13.20 3.29 6.64
C PRO A 19 12.19 4.06 7.50
N ARG A 20 11.28 4.82 6.88
CA ARG A 20 10.25 5.58 7.60
C ARG A 20 9.24 4.67 8.28
N ASP A 21 8.79 3.62 7.59
CA ASP A 21 7.91 2.61 8.18
C ASP A 21 8.55 1.91 9.37
N ALA A 22 9.85 1.58 9.28
CA ALA A 22 10.60 0.99 10.38
C ALA A 22 10.67 1.93 11.59
N LEU A 23 10.95 3.22 11.36
CA LEU A 23 10.98 4.23 12.41
C LEU A 23 9.61 4.41 13.07
N VAL A 24 8.53 4.54 12.28
CA VAL A 24 7.19 4.70 12.85
C VAL A 24 6.76 3.46 13.63
N ARG A 25 7.11 2.26 13.15
CA ARG A 25 6.88 1.01 13.89
C ARG A 25 7.63 0.99 15.23
N GLU A 26 8.89 1.43 15.25
CA GLU A 26 9.68 1.54 16.48
C GLU A 26 9.04 2.53 17.46
N LEU A 27 8.63 3.71 16.97
CA LEU A 27 7.98 4.74 17.78
C LEU A 27 6.61 4.31 18.32
N ALA A 28 5.84 3.55 17.55
CA ALA A 28 4.57 2.96 18.01
C ALA A 28 4.79 1.94 19.12
N GLY A 29 5.94 1.25 19.12
CA GLY A 29 6.32 0.26 20.13
C GLY A 29 5.23 -0.78 20.33
N THR A 30 4.79 -0.97 21.58
CA THR A 30 3.66 -1.84 21.94
C THR A 30 2.36 -1.07 22.17
N GLN A 31 2.34 0.24 21.92
CA GLN A 31 1.19 1.10 22.23
C GLN A 31 0.14 1.11 21.11
N ALA A 32 0.56 0.83 19.88
CA ALA A 32 -0.32 0.73 18.73
C ALA A 32 0.22 -0.31 17.74
N GLU A 33 -0.68 -0.91 16.97
CA GLU A 33 -0.26 -1.74 15.84
C GLU A 33 0.05 -0.84 14.63
N PHE A 34 1.22 -1.08 14.03
CA PHE A 34 1.67 -0.36 12.86
C PHE A 34 1.31 -1.12 11.58
N PHE A 35 0.64 -0.42 10.67
CA PHE A 35 0.29 -0.88 9.33
C PHE A 35 0.92 0.04 8.30
N SER A 36 1.57 -0.54 7.29
CA SER A 36 2.16 0.21 6.18
C SER A 36 1.24 0.16 4.96
N PRO A 37 0.60 1.28 4.57
CA PRO A 37 -0.09 1.38 3.29
C PRO A 37 0.83 1.10 2.10
N ILE A 38 2.12 1.45 2.21
CA ILE A 38 3.13 1.18 1.19
C ILE A 38 3.28 -0.32 0.96
N SER A 39 3.30 -1.13 2.02
CA SER A 39 3.37 -2.59 1.88
C SER A 39 2.14 -3.22 1.20
N ALA A 40 0.99 -2.53 1.21
CA ALA A 40 -0.20 -2.95 0.45
C ALA A 40 -0.14 -2.51 -1.02
N ALA A 41 0.50 -1.37 -1.30
CA ALA A 41 0.55 -0.76 -2.62
C ALA A 41 1.81 -1.13 -3.43
N CYS A 42 2.90 -1.53 -2.80
CA CYS A 42 4.23 -1.68 -3.41
C CYS A 42 4.86 -3.04 -3.08
N ASP A 43 5.64 -3.57 -4.02
CA ASP A 43 6.45 -4.79 -3.87
C ASP A 43 7.80 -4.62 -4.59
N ASP A 44 8.59 -5.70 -4.71
CA ASP A 44 9.90 -5.71 -5.38
C ASP A 44 9.85 -5.29 -6.86
N ASN A 45 8.66 -5.32 -7.50
CA ASN A 45 8.43 -4.86 -8.87
C ASN A 45 8.06 -3.37 -8.94
N GLY A 46 7.87 -2.72 -7.78
CA GLY A 46 7.53 -1.31 -7.63
C GLY A 46 6.11 -1.07 -7.12
N CYS A 47 5.66 0.17 -7.21
CA CYS A 47 4.35 0.59 -6.69
C CYS A 47 3.25 0.47 -7.74
N LEU A 48 2.05 0.12 -7.28
CA LEU A 48 0.85 0.02 -8.12
C LEU A 48 0.49 1.40 -8.67
N ARG A 49 0.41 1.52 -9.99
CA ARG A 49 0.01 2.74 -10.69
C ARG A 49 -1.42 2.66 -11.21
N TYR A 50 -1.84 1.47 -11.59
CA TYR A 50 -3.16 1.20 -12.15
C TYR A 50 -3.61 -0.19 -11.72
N PHE A 51 -4.92 -0.40 -11.71
CA PHE A 51 -5.52 -1.72 -11.60
C PHE A 51 -6.70 -1.83 -12.57
N GLU A 52 -7.11 -3.06 -12.86
CA GLU A 52 -8.24 -3.33 -13.74
C GLU A 52 -9.50 -3.63 -12.91
N ARG A 53 -10.60 -3.04 -13.31
CA ARG A 53 -11.93 -3.30 -12.74
C ARG A 53 -12.96 -3.14 -13.84
N ASP A 54 -13.81 -4.15 -14.01
CA ASP A 54 -14.89 -4.15 -15.00
C ASP A 54 -14.41 -3.81 -16.44
N GLY A 55 -13.20 -4.27 -16.79
CA GLY A 55 -12.54 -3.98 -18.07
C GLY A 55 -11.98 -2.57 -18.22
N ALA A 56 -12.15 -1.71 -17.22
CA ALA A 56 -11.57 -0.38 -17.16
C ALA A 56 -10.25 -0.38 -16.39
N ARG A 57 -9.29 0.41 -16.88
CA ARG A 57 -8.01 0.66 -16.23
C ARG A 57 -8.12 1.91 -15.36
N ILE A 58 -8.07 1.72 -14.04
CA ILE A 58 -8.25 2.80 -13.06
C ILE A 58 -6.89 3.20 -12.48
N PRO A 59 -6.54 4.50 -12.42
CA PRO A 59 -5.32 4.95 -11.77
C PRO A 59 -5.39 4.72 -10.26
N PHE A 60 -4.26 4.40 -9.65
CA PHE A 60 -4.18 4.13 -8.21
C PHE A 60 -4.38 5.40 -7.37
N ALA A 61 -3.85 6.53 -7.83
CA ALA A 61 -3.99 7.85 -7.23
C ALA A 61 -4.41 8.87 -8.29
N PHE A 62 -5.18 9.90 -7.91
CA PHE A 62 -5.58 10.95 -8.84
C PHE A 62 -4.56 12.10 -8.93
N ASP A 63 -3.69 12.24 -7.93
CA ASP A 63 -2.52 13.12 -7.95
C ASP A 63 -1.29 12.39 -7.37
N TYR A 64 -0.30 13.13 -6.85
CA TYR A 64 0.96 12.57 -6.35
C TYR A 64 0.84 11.76 -5.05
N GLY A 65 -0.29 11.78 -4.35
CA GLY A 65 -0.42 11.11 -3.05
C GLY A 65 -1.83 10.77 -2.60
N HIS A 66 -2.86 11.28 -3.27
CA HIS A 66 -4.24 10.99 -2.91
C HIS A 66 -4.78 9.81 -3.71
N LEU A 67 -5.10 8.73 -2.99
CA LEU A 67 -5.72 7.53 -3.53
C LEU A 67 -7.08 7.86 -4.15
N VAL A 68 -7.44 7.16 -5.22
CA VAL A 68 -8.85 7.08 -5.62
C VAL A 68 -9.62 6.22 -4.60
N GLU A 69 -10.95 6.29 -4.65
CA GLU A 69 -11.83 5.58 -3.72
C GLU A 69 -11.54 4.08 -3.70
N GLU A 70 -11.45 3.46 -4.87
CA GLU A 70 -11.21 2.03 -5.03
C GLU A 70 -9.86 1.60 -4.46
N SER A 71 -8.82 2.41 -4.68
CA SER A 71 -7.49 2.16 -4.12
C SER A 71 -7.50 2.28 -2.59
N SER A 72 -8.27 3.22 -2.04
CA SER A 72 -8.44 3.34 -0.59
C SER A 72 -9.08 2.07 -0.03
N VAL A 73 -10.14 1.56 -0.67
CA VAL A 73 -10.79 0.30 -0.29
C VAL A 73 -9.82 -0.88 -0.38
N LEU A 74 -9.02 -0.95 -1.46
CA LEU A 74 -8.02 -2.00 -1.67
C LEU A 74 -7.00 -2.01 -0.53
N VAL A 75 -6.39 -0.85 -0.24
CA VAL A 75 -5.38 -0.71 0.82
C VAL A 75 -5.98 -1.07 2.18
N VAL A 76 -7.13 -0.51 2.54
CA VAL A 76 -7.79 -0.79 3.82
C VAL A 76 -8.12 -2.28 3.94
N THR A 77 -8.69 -2.89 2.90
CA THR A 77 -9.01 -4.34 2.92
C THR A 77 -7.76 -5.19 3.14
N ALA A 78 -6.65 -4.85 2.48
CA ALA A 78 -5.38 -5.57 2.64
C ALA A 78 -4.85 -5.44 4.09
N LEU A 79 -4.90 -4.24 4.67
CA LEU A 79 -4.46 -4.00 6.05
C LEU A 79 -5.38 -4.70 7.08
N PHE A 80 -6.69 -4.70 6.87
CA PHE A 80 -7.63 -5.40 7.77
C PHE A 80 -7.50 -6.92 7.71
N ARG A 81 -7.11 -7.50 6.57
CA ARG A 81 -6.77 -8.92 6.51
C ARG A 81 -5.57 -9.25 7.41
N GLN A 82 -4.55 -8.38 7.42
CA GLN A 82 -3.39 -8.55 8.30
C GLN A 82 -3.79 -8.51 9.79
N LEU A 83 -4.77 -7.68 10.18
CA LEU A 83 -5.35 -7.69 11.53
C LEU A 83 -6.04 -9.03 11.85
N GLY A 84 -6.84 -9.55 10.92
CA GLY A 84 -7.62 -10.79 11.11
C GLY A 84 -6.75 -12.05 11.17
N GLU A 85 -5.71 -12.12 10.36
CA GLU A 85 -4.76 -13.25 10.28
C GLU A 85 -3.83 -13.34 11.51
N ARG A 86 -3.69 -12.25 12.28
CA ARG A 86 -2.82 -12.17 13.46
C ARG A 86 -3.49 -12.43 14.80
N LYS A 87 -4.79 -12.77 14.85
CA LYS A 87 -5.40 -13.20 16.12
C LYS A 87 -4.63 -14.43 16.64
N PRO A 88 -4.10 -14.39 17.88
CA PRO A 88 -3.29 -15.48 18.40
C PRO A 88 -4.11 -16.77 18.52
N GLN A 89 -3.49 -17.89 18.15
CA GLN A 89 -3.81 -19.20 18.71
C GLN A 89 -3.88 -19.04 20.24
N GLN A 90 -5.04 -19.35 20.82
CA GLN A 90 -5.17 -19.40 22.27
C GLN A 90 -4.18 -20.44 22.84
N PRO A 91 -3.61 -20.19 24.03
CA PRO A 91 -2.78 -21.17 24.73
C PRO A 91 -3.54 -22.44 25.08
#